data_AF-A0A6N8EUL9-F1
#
_entry.id   AF-A0A6N8EUL9-F1
#
_cell.length_a   1.000
_cell.length_b   1.000
_cell.length_c   1.000
_cell.angle_alpha   90.00
_cell.angle_beta   90.00
_cell.angle_gamma   90.00
#
_symmetry.space_group_name_H-M   'P 1'
#
loop_
_entity.id
_entity.type
_entity.pdbx_description
1 polymer ?
#
loop_
_entity_poly.entity_id
_entity_poly.type
_entity_poly.pdbx_seq_one_letter_code
_entity_poly.pdbx_strand_id
1 'polypeptide(L)'
;MNKKSVRDVEVTGKRVFVRVDFNVPMQDGKITDDTRIRETLPTINYLIEKGAKIILASHLGRPKGQVNESMRLTQAAERLSELLGKPVAKADEAVGDAVKAKVAQLNNGDVLVLENVRFYPGEEKNDPELAKQFAELADLFVNDAFGAAHRAHASTEGIAHYLPAVSGLLMEKELSVLGKALSNPDRPFTAIIGGSKVKDKIDVIDNLLNIADNVLIGGGLAYTFFKAQGYEIGQSLLDDSKLDVALGFIEKAKKLGKKFLLPVDVIVADDFSATANHKPADIDSIPADWEGVDIGPKTRAMYADIIKNSKLVVWNGPMGVFEIDIFANGTKEVAEACAETKGYTIIGGGDSAAAAEKFNLASKMDHISTGGGASLEFMEGKALPGVVALNDK
;
A
#
# COMPACT_ATOMS: atom_id res chain seq x y z
N MET A 1 4.03 17.27 -3.23
CA MET A 1 2.66 17.80 -3.02
C MET A 1 2.62 18.46 -1.65
N ASN A 2 2.07 19.66 -1.54
CA ASN A 2 2.05 20.45 -0.30
C ASN A 2 0.60 20.61 0.18
N LYS A 3 0.08 19.60 0.87
CA LYS A 3 -1.29 19.58 1.39
C LYS A 3 -1.32 20.03 2.85
N LYS A 4 -2.40 20.70 3.27
CA LYS A 4 -2.64 20.99 4.69
C LYS A 4 -2.84 19.71 5.46
N SER A 5 -2.31 19.65 6.68
CA SER A 5 -2.59 18.57 7.63
C SER A 5 -3.44 19.06 8.80
N VAL A 6 -3.86 18.14 9.67
CA VAL A 6 -4.52 18.45 10.96
C VAL A 6 -3.72 19.42 11.83
N ARG A 7 -2.43 19.63 11.54
CA ARG A 7 -1.57 20.61 12.22
C ARG A 7 -1.80 22.05 11.76
N ASP A 8 -2.40 22.24 10.59
CA ASP A 8 -2.57 23.54 9.93
C ASP A 8 -3.97 24.15 10.17
N VAL A 9 -4.80 23.54 11.02
CA VAL A 9 -6.19 23.94 11.26
C VAL A 9 -6.57 23.88 12.74
N GLU A 10 -7.43 24.80 13.17
CA GLU A 10 -8.03 24.78 14.51
C GLU A 10 -9.12 23.71 14.59
N VAL A 11 -9.03 22.80 15.57
CA VAL A 11 -9.95 21.66 15.73
C VAL A 11 -10.71 21.65 17.07
N THR A 12 -10.33 22.52 18.02
CA THR A 12 -10.95 22.56 19.35
C THR A 12 -12.45 22.81 19.25
N GLY A 13 -13.25 21.93 19.86
CA GLY A 13 -14.71 21.98 19.87
C GLY A 13 -15.40 21.60 18.55
N LYS A 14 -14.65 21.41 17.45
CA LYS A 14 -15.20 21.05 16.14
C LYS A 14 -15.55 19.57 16.07
N ARG A 15 -16.59 19.26 15.30
CA ARG A 15 -16.89 17.90 14.84
C ARG A 15 -15.98 17.57 13.66
N VAL A 16 -15.18 16.53 13.78
CA VAL A 16 -14.17 16.17 12.78
C VAL A 16 -14.51 14.79 12.23
N PHE A 17 -14.89 14.74 10.95
CA PHE A 17 -15.04 13.49 10.22
C PHE A 17 -13.66 13.01 9.79
N VAL A 18 -13.19 11.89 10.33
CA VAL A 18 -11.89 11.31 10.00
C VAL A 18 -12.11 10.02 9.21
N ARG A 19 -11.70 10.03 7.95
CA ARG A 19 -11.66 8.81 7.13
C ARG A 19 -10.38 8.05 7.46
N VAL A 20 -10.53 6.84 8.00
CA VAL A 20 -9.43 5.96 8.46
C VAL A 20 -9.50 4.60 7.77
N ASP A 21 -8.41 3.83 7.72
CA ASP A 21 -8.40 2.50 7.10
C ASP A 21 -8.44 1.37 8.15
N PHE A 22 -9.62 1.06 8.66
CA PHE A 22 -9.84 -0.11 9.54
C PHE A 22 -10.26 -1.37 8.78
N ASN A 23 -9.87 -1.51 7.50
CA ASN A 23 -10.05 -2.75 6.77
C ASN A 23 -8.98 -3.77 7.20
N VAL A 24 -9.15 -4.30 8.41
CA VAL A 24 -8.26 -5.27 9.06
C VAL A 24 -8.64 -6.71 8.69
N PRO A 25 -7.68 -7.63 8.60
CA PRO A 25 -7.99 -9.04 8.41
C PRO A 25 -8.71 -9.60 9.63
N MET A 26 -9.71 -10.44 9.37
CA MET A 26 -10.52 -11.08 10.40
C MET A 26 -10.60 -12.58 10.17
N GLN A 27 -10.59 -13.33 11.27
CA GLN A 27 -10.81 -14.77 11.30
C GLN A 27 -11.76 -15.09 12.46
N ASP A 28 -12.82 -15.86 12.18
CA ASP A 28 -13.82 -16.27 13.19
C ASP A 28 -14.39 -15.10 14.01
N GLY A 29 -14.62 -13.96 13.34
CA GLY A 29 -15.14 -12.74 13.96
C GLY A 29 -14.14 -11.96 14.81
N LYS A 30 -12.84 -12.31 14.79
CA LYS A 30 -11.78 -11.63 15.53
C LYS A 30 -10.75 -11.00 14.59
N ILE A 31 -10.18 -9.89 15.01
CA ILE A 31 -9.08 -9.23 14.30
C ILE A 31 -7.81 -10.07 14.47
N THR A 32 -7.15 -10.41 13.37
CA THR A 32 -5.87 -11.16 13.39
C THR A 32 -4.64 -10.26 13.27
N ASP A 33 -4.81 -9.06 12.72
CA ASP A 33 -3.79 -8.03 12.64
C ASP A 33 -4.44 -6.64 12.78
N ASP A 34 -4.03 -5.90 13.81
CA ASP A 34 -4.54 -4.57 14.15
C ASP A 34 -3.64 -3.42 13.69
N THR A 35 -2.61 -3.70 12.87
CA THR A 35 -1.61 -2.72 12.43
C THR A 35 -2.26 -1.46 11.86
N ARG A 36 -3.30 -1.59 11.02
CA ARG A 36 -3.97 -0.40 10.45
C ARG A 36 -4.68 0.47 11.49
N ILE A 37 -5.20 -0.13 12.57
CA ILE A 37 -5.80 0.61 13.69
C ILE A 37 -4.68 1.36 14.44
N ARG A 38 -3.57 0.68 14.74
CA ARG A 38 -2.41 1.26 15.42
C ARG A 38 -1.79 2.43 14.65
N GLU A 39 -1.63 2.32 13.34
CA GLU A 39 -1.07 3.38 12.48
C GLU A 39 -1.94 4.65 12.44
N THR A 40 -3.23 4.54 12.76
CA THR A 40 -4.15 5.70 12.81
C THR A 40 -4.14 6.40 14.18
N LEU A 41 -3.66 5.74 15.25
CA LEU A 41 -3.65 6.29 16.61
C LEU A 41 -2.99 7.67 16.74
N PRO A 42 -1.88 7.99 16.04
CA PRO A 42 -1.28 9.33 16.13
C PRO A 42 -2.25 10.45 15.75
N THR A 43 -3.04 10.28 14.69
CA THR A 43 -4.03 11.28 14.26
C THR A 43 -5.16 11.39 15.28
N ILE A 44 -5.66 10.27 15.78
CA ILE A 44 -6.75 10.24 16.76
C ILE A 44 -6.30 10.92 18.06
N ASN A 45 -5.14 10.55 18.60
CA ASN A 45 -4.59 11.14 19.82
C ASN A 45 -4.35 12.64 19.68
N TYR A 46 -3.81 13.09 18.55
CA TYR A 46 -3.64 14.52 18.27
C TYR A 46 -4.99 15.27 18.33
N LEU A 47 -6.04 14.72 17.72
CA LEU A 47 -7.37 15.32 17.73
C LEU A 47 -8.00 15.31 19.14
N ILE A 48 -7.78 14.24 19.92
CA ILE A 48 -8.24 14.15 21.32
C ILE A 48 -7.58 15.24 22.16
N GLU A 49 -6.25 15.35 22.08
CA GLU A 49 -5.46 16.34 22.84
C GLU A 49 -5.85 17.77 22.50
N LYS A 50 -6.20 18.04 21.24
CA LYS A 50 -6.68 19.34 20.77
C LYS A 50 -8.16 19.60 21.05
N GLY A 51 -8.88 18.64 21.65
CA GLY A 51 -10.27 18.80 22.07
C GLY A 51 -11.28 18.79 20.93
N ALA A 52 -11.03 18.03 19.86
CA ALA A 52 -11.99 17.79 18.80
C ALA A 52 -13.05 16.75 19.21
N LYS A 53 -14.21 16.74 18.54
CA LYS A 53 -15.23 15.69 18.62
C LYS A 53 -15.07 14.76 17.41
N ILE A 54 -14.60 13.55 17.62
CA ILE A 54 -14.03 12.72 16.54
C ILE A 54 -15.07 11.73 16.03
N ILE A 55 -15.30 11.74 14.72
CA ILE A 55 -16.24 10.85 14.01
C ILE A 55 -15.43 10.04 13.01
N LEU A 56 -15.14 8.79 13.33
CA LEU A 56 -14.35 7.88 12.50
C LEU A 56 -15.24 7.15 11.50
N ALA A 57 -14.82 7.17 10.24
CA ALA A 57 -15.45 6.40 9.17
C ALA A 57 -14.42 5.46 8.53
N SER A 58 -14.82 4.21 8.31
CA SER A 58 -14.01 3.23 7.61
C SER A 58 -14.89 2.30 6.78
N HIS A 59 -14.23 1.57 5.88
CA HIS A 59 -14.78 0.38 5.26
C HIS A 59 -14.19 -0.88 5.91
N LEU A 60 -14.89 -2.00 5.77
CA LEU A 60 -14.39 -3.33 6.08
C LEU A 60 -14.87 -4.30 4.99
N GLY A 61 -13.95 -5.00 4.36
CA GLY A 61 -14.26 -5.94 3.28
C GLY A 61 -14.97 -5.31 2.07
N ARG A 62 -15.82 -6.12 1.42
CA ARG A 62 -16.57 -5.76 0.21
C ARG A 62 -18.03 -6.22 0.33
N PRO A 63 -18.84 -5.50 1.12
CA PRO A 63 -20.24 -5.88 1.38
C PRO A 63 -21.21 -5.55 0.23
N LYS A 64 -20.73 -4.91 -0.86
CA LYS A 64 -21.49 -4.61 -2.08
C LYS A 64 -22.75 -3.77 -1.86
N GLY A 65 -22.69 -2.77 -0.98
CA GLY A 65 -23.80 -1.84 -0.73
C GLY A 65 -24.97 -2.46 0.04
N GLN A 66 -24.72 -3.51 0.82
CA GLN A 66 -25.72 -4.18 1.66
C GLN A 66 -25.14 -4.44 3.04
N VAL A 67 -26.00 -4.52 4.06
CA VAL A 67 -25.57 -4.88 5.42
C VAL A 67 -25.07 -6.32 5.42
N ASN A 68 -23.89 -6.53 5.99
CA ASN A 68 -23.34 -7.85 6.24
C ASN A 68 -22.81 -7.92 7.68
N GLU A 69 -23.44 -8.77 8.49
CA GLU A 69 -23.14 -8.90 9.92
C GLU A 69 -21.67 -9.24 10.21
N SER A 70 -21.00 -10.01 9.34
CA SER A 70 -19.58 -10.34 9.52
C SER A 70 -18.62 -9.21 9.14
N MET A 71 -19.13 -8.13 8.53
CA MET A 71 -18.36 -6.97 8.09
C MET A 71 -18.76 -5.68 8.84
N ARG A 72 -19.35 -5.80 10.02
CA ARG A 72 -19.58 -4.65 10.91
C ARG A 72 -18.28 -4.18 11.55
N LEU A 73 -18.20 -2.89 11.85
CA LEU A 73 -17.01 -2.28 12.49
C LEU A 73 -16.97 -2.42 14.02
N THR A 74 -17.88 -3.20 14.62
CA THR A 74 -17.96 -3.37 16.09
C THR A 74 -16.64 -3.83 16.69
N GLN A 75 -16.01 -4.86 16.11
CA GLN A 75 -14.73 -5.39 16.60
C GLN A 75 -13.57 -4.38 16.45
N ALA A 76 -13.58 -3.58 15.38
CA ALA A 76 -12.59 -2.52 15.20
C ALA A 76 -12.77 -1.40 16.24
N ALA A 77 -14.02 -1.05 16.58
CA ALA A 77 -14.32 -0.07 17.63
C ALA A 77 -13.91 -0.56 19.03
N GLU A 78 -14.18 -1.83 19.35
CA GLU A 78 -13.72 -2.47 20.60
C GLU A 78 -12.19 -2.45 20.70
N ARG A 79 -11.50 -2.90 19.66
CA ARG A 79 -10.03 -2.89 19.63
C ARG A 79 -9.45 -1.48 19.74
N LEU A 80 -10.07 -0.49 19.07
CA LEU A 80 -9.65 0.90 19.20
C LEU A 80 -9.84 1.41 20.64
N SER A 81 -10.93 1.03 21.32
CA SER A 81 -11.18 1.39 22.72
C SER A 81 -10.09 0.85 23.64
N GLU A 82 -9.67 -0.40 23.44
CA GLU A 82 -8.55 -1.01 24.18
C GLU A 82 -7.24 -0.24 23.95
N LEU A 83 -6.92 0.06 22.69
CA LEU A 83 -5.67 0.73 22.30
C LEU A 83 -5.59 2.18 22.81
N LEU A 84 -6.72 2.90 22.85
CA LEU A 84 -6.79 4.26 23.39
C LEU A 84 -6.88 4.29 24.92
N GLY A 85 -7.19 3.17 25.57
CA GLY A 85 -7.44 3.12 27.02
C GLY A 85 -8.66 3.95 27.45
N LYS A 86 -9.62 4.19 26.55
CA LYS A 86 -10.84 4.97 26.83
C LYS A 86 -12.05 4.44 26.05
N PRO A 87 -13.29 4.73 26.49
CA PRO A 87 -14.49 4.32 25.77
C PRO A 87 -14.56 4.93 24.37
N VAL A 88 -14.90 4.10 23.39
CA VAL A 88 -15.21 4.51 22.02
C VAL A 88 -16.68 4.19 21.75
N ALA A 89 -17.46 5.19 21.38
CA ALA A 89 -18.84 4.98 20.97
C ALA A 89 -18.89 4.35 19.58
N LYS A 90 -19.92 3.53 19.31
CA LYS A 90 -20.17 2.94 17.98
C LYS A 90 -21.61 3.18 17.54
N ALA A 91 -21.80 3.47 16.27
CA ALA A 91 -23.12 3.55 15.62
C ALA A 91 -23.35 2.34 14.69
N ASP A 92 -24.58 1.88 14.58
CA ASP A 92 -24.96 0.75 13.70
C ASP A 92 -25.34 1.19 12.28
N GLU A 93 -25.28 2.51 12.04
CA GLU A 93 -25.45 3.19 10.77
C GLU A 93 -24.31 4.21 10.62
N ALA A 94 -24.08 4.71 9.40
CA ALA A 94 -23.10 5.77 9.11
C ALA A 94 -23.74 7.14 8.82
N VAL A 95 -25.04 7.17 8.56
CA VAL A 95 -25.84 8.37 8.29
C VAL A 95 -27.23 8.25 8.93
N GLY A 96 -28.01 9.33 8.93
CA GLY A 96 -29.38 9.33 9.44
C GLY A 96 -29.53 9.92 10.85
N ASP A 97 -30.77 10.02 11.32
CA ASP A 97 -31.11 10.75 12.55
C ASP A 97 -30.51 10.12 13.81
N ALA A 98 -30.42 8.78 13.86
CA ALA A 98 -29.77 8.07 14.96
C ALA A 98 -28.28 8.42 15.07
N VAL A 99 -27.58 8.56 13.94
CA VAL A 99 -26.18 8.99 13.90
C VAL A 99 -26.05 10.45 14.30
N LYS A 100 -26.92 11.34 13.78
CA LYS A 100 -26.96 12.76 14.16
C LYS A 100 -27.14 12.94 15.68
N ALA A 101 -28.03 12.15 16.29
CA ALA A 101 -28.23 12.16 17.73
C ALA A 101 -26.98 11.72 18.52
N LYS A 102 -26.29 10.66 18.08
CA LYS A 102 -25.02 10.22 18.70
C LYS A 102 -23.93 11.29 18.57
N VAL A 103 -23.81 11.91 17.39
CA VAL A 103 -22.84 13.00 17.16
C VAL A 103 -23.12 14.21 18.04
N ALA A 104 -24.39 14.57 18.23
CA ALA A 104 -24.78 15.69 19.08
C ALA A 104 -24.41 15.49 20.58
N GLN A 105 -24.28 14.25 21.03
CA GLN A 105 -23.91 13.89 22.40
C GLN A 105 -22.40 13.90 22.66
N LEU A 106 -21.56 14.05 21.62
CA LEU A 106 -20.10 14.03 21.78
C LEU A 106 -19.60 15.27 22.52
N ASN A 107 -18.77 15.01 23.54
CA ASN A 107 -17.96 16.01 24.21
C ASN A 107 -16.58 16.11 23.53
N ASN A 108 -15.83 17.15 23.88
CA ASN A 108 -14.48 17.32 23.36
C ASN A 108 -13.59 16.14 23.80
N GLY A 109 -12.90 15.54 22.84
CA GLY A 109 -12.08 14.35 23.02
C GLY A 109 -12.83 13.02 22.92
N ASP A 110 -14.16 13.03 22.75
CA ASP A 110 -14.93 11.80 22.52
C ASP A 110 -14.73 11.27 21.09
N VAL A 111 -14.82 9.95 20.94
CA VAL A 111 -14.63 9.23 19.68
C VAL A 111 -15.87 8.40 19.38
N LEU A 112 -16.42 8.58 18.17
CA LEU A 112 -17.50 7.79 17.61
C LEU A 112 -17.01 7.06 16.36
N VAL A 113 -17.18 5.75 16.29
CA VAL A 113 -17.00 4.94 15.08
C VAL A 113 -18.36 4.76 14.40
N LEU A 114 -18.47 5.22 13.15
CA LEU A 114 -19.63 4.97 12.30
C LEU A 114 -19.64 3.52 11.80
N GLU A 115 -20.79 3.03 11.33
CA GLU A 115 -20.83 1.72 10.68
C GLU A 115 -20.10 1.72 9.33
N ASN A 116 -19.77 0.52 8.84
CA ASN A 116 -19.10 0.29 7.56
C ASN A 116 -19.71 1.10 6.41
N VAL A 117 -18.96 2.08 5.89
CA VAL A 117 -19.43 3.00 4.84
C VAL A 117 -19.83 2.28 3.55
N ARG A 118 -19.30 1.08 3.29
CA ARG A 118 -19.65 0.28 2.11
C ARG A 118 -20.96 -0.49 2.24
N PHE A 119 -21.64 -0.44 3.39
CA PHE A 119 -23.04 -0.89 3.47
C PHE A 119 -23.98 0.00 2.64
N TYR A 120 -23.53 1.19 2.26
CA TYR A 120 -24.29 2.13 1.45
C TYR A 120 -23.86 2.00 -0.03
N PRO A 121 -24.79 1.73 -0.97
CA PRO A 121 -24.44 1.56 -2.38
C PRO A 121 -23.93 2.86 -3.03
N GLY A 122 -24.20 4.02 -2.42
CA GLY A 122 -23.70 5.33 -2.87
C GLY A 122 -22.21 5.55 -2.58
N GLU A 123 -21.60 4.80 -1.65
CA GLU A 123 -20.21 5.00 -1.24
C GLU A 123 -19.25 4.81 -2.41
N GLU A 124 -19.28 3.62 -3.04
CA GLU A 124 -18.38 3.28 -4.15
C GLU A 124 -18.73 4.01 -5.45
N LYS A 125 -19.91 4.63 -5.53
CA LYS A 125 -20.38 5.44 -6.66
C LYS A 125 -20.07 6.92 -6.51
N ASN A 126 -19.49 7.32 -5.37
CA ASN A 126 -19.29 8.73 -5.01
C ASN A 126 -20.60 9.54 -5.08
N ASP A 127 -21.68 8.97 -4.54
CA ASP A 127 -23.00 9.60 -4.58
C ASP A 127 -22.98 10.95 -3.82
N PRO A 128 -23.27 12.08 -4.50
CA PRO A 128 -23.29 13.40 -3.89
C PRO A 128 -24.23 13.51 -2.68
N GLU A 129 -25.37 12.81 -2.70
CA GLU A 129 -26.32 12.88 -1.58
C GLU A 129 -25.76 12.17 -0.34
N LEU A 130 -25.08 11.04 -0.52
CA LEU A 130 -24.40 10.36 0.58
C LEU A 130 -23.22 11.19 1.11
N ALA A 131 -22.42 11.78 0.22
CA ALA A 131 -21.32 12.67 0.60
C ALA A 131 -21.82 13.88 1.41
N LYS A 132 -22.94 14.48 1.01
CA LYS A 132 -23.60 15.57 1.75
C LYS A 132 -24.09 15.10 3.13
N GLN A 133 -24.70 13.91 3.22
CA GLN A 133 -25.11 13.35 4.51
C GLN A 133 -23.94 13.11 5.46
N PHE A 134 -22.77 12.68 4.95
CA PHE A 134 -21.55 12.61 5.78
C PHE A 134 -21.08 14.00 6.19
N ALA A 135 -21.11 14.97 5.28
CA ALA A 135 -20.68 16.35 5.56
C ALA A 135 -21.54 17.03 6.64
N GLU A 136 -22.85 16.77 6.69
CA GLU A 136 -23.75 17.30 7.73
C GLU A 136 -23.32 16.93 9.16
N LEU A 137 -22.58 15.84 9.33
CA LEU A 137 -22.13 15.35 10.63
C LEU A 137 -20.95 16.15 11.20
N ALA A 138 -20.22 16.90 10.38
CA ALA A 138 -18.94 17.48 10.75
C ALA A 138 -18.74 18.94 10.30
N ASP A 139 -17.70 19.57 10.84
CA ASP A 139 -17.25 20.92 10.48
C ASP A 139 -15.92 20.87 9.70
N LEU A 140 -15.22 19.73 9.73
CA LEU A 140 -13.92 19.50 9.10
C LEU A 140 -13.84 18.04 8.62
N PHE A 141 -13.29 17.84 7.43
CA PHE A 141 -12.91 16.54 6.91
C PHE A 141 -11.39 16.32 7.06
N VAL A 142 -11.03 15.19 7.68
CA VAL A 142 -9.65 14.70 7.76
C VAL A 142 -9.56 13.38 7.01
N ASN A 143 -8.73 13.32 5.97
CA ASN A 143 -8.44 12.06 5.30
C ASN A 143 -7.13 11.49 5.84
N ASP A 144 -7.23 10.37 6.55
CA ASP A 144 -6.09 9.62 7.07
C ASP A 144 -6.01 8.20 6.49
N ALA A 145 -6.77 7.93 5.43
CA ALA A 145 -6.85 6.63 4.77
C ALA A 145 -6.13 6.63 3.41
N PHE A 146 -4.80 6.71 3.41
CA PHE A 146 -4.01 6.72 2.16
C PHE A 146 -4.34 5.52 1.25
N GLY A 147 -4.51 4.32 1.82
CA GLY A 147 -4.89 3.12 1.07
C GLY A 147 -6.24 3.20 0.35
N ALA A 148 -7.15 4.07 0.77
CA ALA A 148 -8.44 4.29 0.12
C ALA A 148 -8.45 5.51 -0.82
N ALA A 149 -7.42 6.35 -0.81
CA ALA A 149 -7.41 7.63 -1.52
C ALA A 149 -7.29 7.52 -3.04
N HIS A 150 -6.89 6.37 -3.57
CA HIS A 150 -6.85 6.09 -5.01
C HIS A 150 -8.24 5.88 -5.64
N ARG A 151 -9.30 5.81 -4.83
CA ARG A 151 -10.68 5.72 -5.30
C ARG A 151 -11.44 6.98 -4.94
N ALA A 152 -12.19 7.51 -5.91
CA ALA A 152 -13.17 8.57 -5.68
C ALA A 152 -14.45 7.94 -5.11
N HIS A 153 -14.58 7.90 -3.79
CA HIS A 153 -15.76 7.45 -3.07
C HIS A 153 -16.34 8.59 -2.23
N ALA A 154 -17.59 8.45 -1.79
CA ALA A 154 -18.27 9.49 -1.02
C ALA A 154 -17.50 9.86 0.26
N SER A 155 -16.97 8.86 0.98
CA SER A 155 -16.20 9.07 2.23
C SER A 155 -14.72 9.45 2.05
N THR A 156 -14.16 9.35 0.83
CA THR A 156 -12.73 9.59 0.56
C THR A 156 -12.48 10.85 -0.28
N GLU A 157 -13.45 11.24 -1.09
CA GLU A 157 -13.33 12.31 -2.09
C GLU A 157 -14.59 13.19 -2.09
N GLY A 158 -15.78 12.60 -2.19
CA GLY A 158 -17.05 13.35 -2.31
C GLY A 158 -17.30 14.33 -1.15
N ILE A 159 -17.06 13.89 0.08
CA ILE A 159 -17.24 14.72 1.29
C ILE A 159 -16.37 15.99 1.27
N ALA A 160 -15.20 15.96 0.63
CA ALA A 160 -14.27 17.08 0.57
C ALA A 160 -14.78 18.26 -0.27
N HIS A 161 -15.81 18.05 -1.11
CA HIS A 161 -16.46 19.13 -1.85
C HIS A 161 -17.37 19.99 -0.97
N TYR A 162 -17.71 19.51 0.23
CA TYR A 162 -18.66 20.16 1.14
C TYR A 162 -18.01 20.70 2.42
N LEU A 163 -16.82 20.22 2.78
CA LEU A 163 -16.10 20.59 4.00
C LEU A 163 -14.65 20.97 3.68
N PRO A 164 -14.02 21.85 4.49
CA PRO A 164 -12.56 21.96 4.48
C PRO A 164 -11.91 20.59 4.69
N ALA A 165 -10.90 20.27 3.89
CA ALA A 165 -10.34 18.94 3.75
C ALA A 165 -8.83 18.96 3.98
N VAL A 166 -8.35 18.24 5.00
CA VAL A 166 -6.93 18.18 5.36
C VAL A 166 -6.46 16.73 5.53
N SER A 167 -5.15 16.49 5.45
CA SER A 167 -4.59 15.17 5.73
C SER A 167 -4.54 14.90 7.24
N GLY A 168 -4.76 13.65 7.65
CA GLY A 168 -4.28 13.17 8.94
C GLY A 168 -2.76 12.96 8.94
N LEU A 169 -2.21 12.46 10.04
CA LEU A 169 -0.76 12.28 10.21
C LEU A 169 -0.21 11.06 9.44
N LEU A 170 -1.00 9.99 9.27
CA LEU A 170 -0.61 8.84 8.44
C LEU A 170 -0.56 9.27 6.98
N MET A 171 -1.61 9.95 6.50
CA MET A 171 -1.66 10.50 5.15
C MET A 171 -0.52 11.51 4.91
N GLU A 172 -0.25 12.41 5.85
CA GLU A 172 0.88 13.36 5.78
C GLU A 172 2.22 12.62 5.61
N LYS A 173 2.46 11.57 6.40
CA LYS A 173 3.67 10.74 6.32
C LYS A 173 3.81 10.06 4.95
N GLU A 174 2.76 9.40 4.46
CA GLU A 174 2.76 8.72 3.16
C GLU A 174 3.06 9.70 2.01
N LEU A 175 2.38 10.85 1.99
CA LEU A 175 2.58 11.87 0.96
C LEU A 175 3.98 12.50 1.01
N SER A 176 4.53 12.68 2.21
CA SER A 176 5.89 13.20 2.40
C SER A 176 6.94 12.21 1.90
N VAL A 177 6.86 10.95 2.33
CA VAL A 177 7.84 9.91 1.99
C VAL A 177 7.80 9.58 0.50
N LEU A 178 6.62 9.22 -0.02
CA LEU A 178 6.47 8.84 -1.43
C LEU A 178 6.65 10.05 -2.35
N GLY A 179 6.16 11.22 -1.94
CA GLY A 179 6.34 12.47 -2.70
C GLY A 179 7.81 12.86 -2.83
N LYS A 180 8.60 12.72 -1.76
CA LYS A 180 10.06 12.94 -1.80
C LYS A 180 10.74 11.96 -2.74
N ALA A 181 10.40 10.66 -2.65
CA ALA A 181 10.98 9.62 -3.50
C ALA A 181 10.75 9.87 -5.00
N LEU A 182 9.58 10.41 -5.39
CA LEU A 182 9.26 10.67 -6.79
C LEU A 182 9.79 12.02 -7.31
N SER A 183 9.89 13.04 -6.46
CA SER A 183 10.24 14.40 -6.90
C SER A 183 11.71 14.78 -6.71
N ASN A 184 12.32 14.35 -5.61
CA ASN A 184 13.72 14.67 -5.28
C ASN A 184 14.34 13.56 -4.42
N PRO A 185 14.56 12.36 -5.00
CA PRO A 185 15.11 11.22 -4.28
C PRO A 185 16.58 11.41 -3.92
N ASP A 186 16.98 10.87 -2.77
CA ASP A 186 18.38 10.73 -2.39
C ASP A 186 19.07 9.69 -3.31
N ARG A 187 20.25 10.03 -3.85
CA ARG A 187 20.95 9.21 -4.86
C ARG A 187 22.24 8.56 -4.34
N PRO A 188 22.54 7.30 -4.70
CA PRO A 188 21.84 6.49 -5.71
C PRO A 188 20.47 5.99 -5.26
N PHE A 189 19.47 6.13 -6.14
CA PHE A 189 18.11 5.64 -5.93
C PHE A 189 17.92 4.31 -6.67
N THR A 190 17.58 3.26 -5.93
CA THR A 190 17.26 1.93 -6.45
C THR A 190 15.78 1.62 -6.32
N ALA A 191 15.14 1.29 -7.43
CA ALA A 191 13.80 0.70 -7.44
C ALA A 191 13.90 -0.82 -7.61
N ILE A 192 13.16 -1.59 -6.80
CA ILE A 192 13.07 -3.05 -6.88
C ILE A 192 11.63 -3.40 -7.24
N ILE A 193 11.43 -4.07 -8.37
CA ILE A 193 10.11 -4.38 -8.90
C ILE A 193 10.01 -5.89 -9.10
N GLY A 194 9.11 -6.52 -8.35
CA GLY A 194 8.84 -7.94 -8.38
C GLY A 194 7.35 -8.27 -8.48
N GLY A 195 6.99 -9.50 -8.11
CA GLY A 195 5.65 -10.06 -8.25
C GLY A 195 5.47 -10.88 -9.53
N SER A 196 4.24 -11.31 -9.78
CA SER A 196 3.94 -12.31 -10.80
C SER A 196 3.68 -11.74 -12.20
N LYS A 197 2.98 -10.61 -12.33
CA LYS A 197 2.47 -10.13 -13.62
C LYS A 197 3.10 -8.80 -14.05
N VAL A 198 3.66 -8.77 -15.27
CA VAL A 198 4.17 -7.53 -15.89
C VAL A 198 3.05 -6.51 -16.07
N LYS A 199 1.86 -6.94 -16.52
CA LYS A 199 0.72 -6.05 -16.79
C LYS A 199 0.39 -5.09 -15.63
N ASP A 200 0.53 -5.56 -14.40
CA ASP A 200 0.18 -4.79 -13.20
C ASP A 200 1.29 -3.82 -12.78
N LYS A 201 2.46 -3.85 -13.45
CA LYS A 201 3.66 -3.08 -13.11
C LYS A 201 4.17 -2.20 -14.24
N ILE A 202 3.53 -2.18 -15.41
CA ILE A 202 3.97 -1.42 -16.60
C ILE A 202 4.15 0.06 -16.25
N ASP A 203 3.11 0.70 -15.72
CA ASP A 203 3.12 2.14 -15.41
C ASP A 203 4.19 2.47 -14.34
N VAL A 204 4.38 1.57 -13.37
CA VAL A 204 5.35 1.70 -12.29
C VAL A 204 6.77 1.62 -12.84
N ILE A 205 7.06 0.62 -13.67
CA ILE A 205 8.36 0.45 -14.33
C ILE A 205 8.65 1.67 -15.20
N ASP A 206 7.66 2.12 -15.99
CA ASP A 206 7.84 3.26 -16.89
C ASP A 206 8.21 4.54 -16.15
N ASN A 207 7.50 4.83 -15.05
CA ASN A 207 7.75 6.01 -14.23
C ASN A 207 9.08 5.90 -13.47
N LEU A 208 9.35 4.78 -12.80
CA LEU A 208 10.56 4.58 -12.03
C LEU A 208 11.82 4.57 -12.90
N LEU A 209 11.74 4.11 -14.15
CA LEU A 209 12.83 4.23 -15.14
C LEU A 209 13.24 5.69 -15.42
N ASN A 210 12.30 6.64 -15.33
CA ASN A 210 12.62 8.05 -15.52
C ASN A 210 13.38 8.64 -14.30
N ILE A 211 13.19 8.06 -13.11
CA ILE A 211 13.58 8.68 -11.83
C ILE A 211 14.77 7.96 -11.18
N ALA A 212 14.70 6.63 -11.07
CA ALA A 212 15.70 5.80 -10.39
C ALA A 212 17.04 5.78 -11.14
N ASP A 213 18.13 5.49 -10.42
CA ASP A 213 19.45 5.23 -10.97
C ASP A 213 19.59 3.76 -11.35
N ASN A 214 19.08 2.88 -10.48
CA ASN A 214 19.02 1.44 -10.68
C ASN A 214 17.57 0.96 -10.63
N VAL A 215 17.19 0.05 -11.52
CA VAL A 215 15.91 -0.66 -11.51
C VAL A 215 16.20 -2.15 -11.53
N LEU A 216 15.88 -2.83 -10.43
CA LEU A 216 16.06 -4.27 -10.25
C LEU A 216 14.75 -4.97 -10.53
N ILE A 217 14.74 -5.96 -11.41
CA ILE A 217 13.56 -6.76 -11.75
C ILE A 217 13.68 -8.15 -11.14
N GLY A 218 12.59 -8.69 -10.60
CA GLY A 218 12.52 -10.07 -10.10
C GLY A 218 11.12 -10.64 -10.17
N GLY A 219 10.90 -11.79 -9.54
CA GLY A 219 9.61 -12.47 -9.55
C GLY A 219 9.22 -13.03 -10.92
N GLY A 220 7.99 -13.53 -11.01
CA GLY A 220 7.43 -14.10 -12.25
C GLY A 220 7.42 -13.14 -13.43
N LEU A 221 7.38 -11.82 -13.18
CA LEU A 221 7.35 -10.83 -14.25
C LEU A 221 8.68 -10.79 -15.05
N ALA A 222 9.80 -11.21 -14.46
CA ALA A 222 11.11 -11.23 -15.12
C ALA A 222 11.14 -12.17 -16.35
N TYR A 223 10.40 -13.28 -16.32
CA TYR A 223 10.40 -14.27 -17.40
C TYR A 223 9.80 -13.74 -18.70
N THR A 224 8.91 -12.74 -18.64
CA THR A 224 8.42 -12.07 -19.85
C THR A 224 9.54 -11.25 -20.52
N PHE A 225 10.46 -10.64 -19.73
CA PHE A 225 11.64 -9.97 -20.28
C PHE A 225 12.61 -10.96 -20.92
N PHE A 226 12.87 -12.09 -20.27
CA PHE A 226 13.73 -13.15 -20.82
C PHE A 226 13.17 -13.74 -22.10
N LYS A 227 11.86 -14.05 -22.14
CA LYS A 227 11.20 -14.54 -23.34
C LYS A 227 11.28 -13.54 -24.48
N ALA A 228 11.10 -12.26 -24.19
CA ALA A 228 11.20 -11.20 -25.20
C ALA A 228 12.63 -11.02 -25.74
N GLN A 229 13.65 -11.34 -24.95
CA GLN A 229 15.06 -11.39 -25.39
C GLN A 229 15.42 -12.69 -26.14
N GLY A 230 14.49 -13.64 -26.27
CA GLY A 230 14.68 -14.89 -27.00
C GLY A 230 15.20 -16.06 -26.16
N TYR A 231 15.26 -15.93 -24.83
CA TYR A 231 15.63 -17.04 -23.95
C TYR A 231 14.49 -18.08 -23.82
N GLU A 232 14.88 -19.34 -23.59
CA GLU A 232 13.96 -20.37 -23.13
C GLU A 232 13.63 -20.13 -21.66
N ILE A 233 12.35 -20.25 -21.31
CA ILE A 233 11.86 -20.04 -19.94
C ILE A 233 11.12 -21.26 -19.38
N GLY A 234 11.01 -22.35 -20.15
CA GLY A 234 10.25 -23.54 -19.76
C GLY A 234 8.79 -23.21 -19.50
N GLN A 235 8.28 -23.65 -18.36
CA GLN A 235 6.90 -23.43 -17.93
C GLN A 235 6.71 -22.17 -17.07
N SER A 236 7.73 -21.31 -17.00
CA SER A 236 7.68 -20.08 -16.20
C SER A 236 6.57 -19.12 -16.65
N LEU A 237 6.11 -18.29 -15.71
CA LEU A 237 4.99 -17.37 -15.94
C LEU A 237 5.28 -16.38 -17.08
N LEU A 238 4.36 -16.28 -18.04
CA LEU A 238 4.52 -15.48 -19.25
C LEU A 238 3.26 -14.65 -19.53
N ASP A 239 3.47 -13.38 -19.90
CA ASP A 239 2.46 -12.56 -20.56
C ASP A 239 2.89 -12.26 -22.00
N ASP A 240 2.52 -13.14 -22.93
CA ASP A 240 2.85 -13.03 -24.36
C ASP A 240 2.40 -11.70 -24.98
N SER A 241 1.36 -11.08 -24.44
CA SER A 241 0.84 -9.80 -24.94
C SER A 241 1.76 -8.62 -24.64
N LYS A 242 2.81 -8.81 -23.82
CA LYS A 242 3.68 -7.74 -23.30
C LYS A 242 5.15 -7.87 -23.70
N LEU A 243 5.51 -8.77 -24.60
CA LEU A 243 6.89 -8.95 -25.07
C LEU A 243 7.49 -7.65 -25.65
N ASP A 244 6.76 -6.98 -26.54
CA ASP A 244 7.22 -5.71 -27.14
C ASP A 244 7.39 -4.60 -26.09
N VAL A 245 6.51 -4.57 -25.09
CA VAL A 245 6.58 -3.60 -23.99
C VAL A 245 7.82 -3.87 -23.13
N ALA A 246 8.11 -5.14 -22.83
CA ALA A 246 9.27 -5.54 -22.06
C ALA A 246 10.60 -5.16 -22.76
N LEU A 247 10.70 -5.40 -24.08
CA LEU A 247 11.83 -4.93 -24.88
C LEU A 247 11.93 -3.40 -24.91
N GLY A 248 10.78 -2.72 -25.03
CA GLY A 248 10.71 -1.26 -24.98
C GLY A 248 11.33 -0.67 -23.70
N PHE A 249 11.12 -1.30 -22.55
CA PHE A 249 11.73 -0.87 -21.28
C PHE A 249 13.25 -1.04 -21.25
N ILE A 250 13.76 -2.16 -21.76
CA ILE A 250 15.21 -2.40 -21.85
C ILE A 250 15.87 -1.31 -22.73
N GLU A 251 15.27 -1.01 -23.88
CA GLU A 251 15.77 0.03 -24.78
C GLU A 251 15.63 1.44 -24.20
N LYS A 252 14.51 1.73 -23.51
CA LYS A 252 14.33 3.00 -22.78
C LYS A 252 15.41 3.18 -21.72
N ALA A 253 15.70 2.16 -20.93
CA ALA A 253 16.74 2.21 -19.90
C ALA A 253 18.12 2.52 -20.49
N LYS A 254 18.49 1.84 -21.60
CA LYS A 254 19.74 2.12 -22.32
C LYS A 254 19.82 3.57 -22.80
N LYS A 255 18.75 4.08 -23.42
CA LYS A 255 18.67 5.47 -23.91
C LYS A 255 18.81 6.49 -22.79
N LEU A 256 18.24 6.20 -21.62
CA LEU A 256 18.31 7.06 -20.43
C LEU A 256 19.59 6.87 -19.60
N GLY A 257 20.47 5.95 -19.98
CA GLY A 257 21.69 5.64 -19.22
C GLY A 257 21.42 5.06 -17.83
N LYS A 258 20.27 4.41 -17.64
CA LYS A 258 19.85 3.81 -16.37
C LYS A 258 20.31 2.37 -16.28
N LYS A 259 20.63 1.91 -15.06
CA LYS A 259 20.93 0.49 -14.84
C LYS A 259 19.65 -0.29 -14.65
N PHE A 260 19.19 -0.95 -15.71
CA PHE A 260 18.06 -1.87 -15.66
C PHE A 260 18.58 -3.30 -15.58
N LEU A 261 18.43 -3.93 -14.41
CA LEU A 261 19.01 -5.23 -14.11
C LEU A 261 17.92 -6.29 -14.04
N LEU A 262 18.13 -7.35 -14.82
CA LEU A 262 17.36 -8.59 -14.78
C LEU A 262 18.18 -9.65 -14.00
N PRO A 263 17.53 -10.71 -13.49
CA PRO A 263 18.25 -11.84 -12.89
C PRO A 263 19.27 -12.46 -13.86
N VAL A 264 20.39 -12.95 -13.33
CA VAL A 264 21.44 -13.66 -14.10
C VAL A 264 21.43 -15.16 -13.86
N ASP A 265 20.75 -15.58 -12.79
CA ASP A 265 20.45 -16.96 -12.45
C ASP A 265 19.11 -17.00 -11.70
N VAL A 266 18.45 -18.15 -11.74
CA VAL A 266 17.15 -18.40 -11.11
C VAL A 266 17.19 -19.72 -10.36
N ILE A 267 16.22 -19.92 -9.46
CA ILE A 267 15.85 -21.24 -8.97
C ILE A 267 14.73 -21.76 -9.86
N VAL A 268 14.94 -22.94 -10.45
CA VAL A 268 13.93 -23.66 -11.21
C VAL A 268 13.40 -24.83 -10.39
N ALA A 269 12.12 -25.16 -10.58
CA ALA A 269 11.46 -26.32 -9.96
C ALA A 269 10.68 -27.14 -11.00
N ASP A 270 10.48 -28.42 -10.72
CA ASP A 270 9.66 -29.34 -11.53
C ASP A 270 8.17 -29.34 -11.16
N ASP A 271 7.81 -28.69 -10.05
CA ASP A 271 6.44 -28.54 -9.56
C ASP A 271 6.31 -27.30 -8.64
N PHE A 272 5.08 -26.82 -8.47
CA PHE A 272 4.72 -25.70 -7.61
C PHE A 272 4.31 -26.19 -6.22
N SER A 273 5.22 -26.86 -5.50
CA SER A 273 4.93 -27.40 -4.18
C SER A 273 6.13 -27.33 -3.23
N ALA A 274 5.86 -27.41 -1.92
CA ALA A 274 6.91 -27.41 -0.89
C ALA A 274 7.85 -28.62 -0.95
N THR A 275 7.52 -29.63 -1.74
CA THR A 275 8.29 -30.87 -1.92
C THR A 275 8.91 -30.98 -3.31
N ALA A 276 8.81 -29.95 -4.15
CA ALA A 276 9.33 -29.96 -5.50
C ALA A 276 10.85 -30.13 -5.54
N ASN A 277 11.35 -30.83 -6.57
CA ASN A 277 12.77 -30.83 -6.86
C ASN A 277 13.13 -29.45 -7.40
N HIS A 278 14.19 -28.85 -6.87
CA HIS A 278 14.62 -27.52 -7.28
C HIS A 278 16.14 -27.45 -7.39
N LYS A 279 16.62 -26.58 -8.29
CA LYS A 279 18.05 -26.34 -8.51
C LYS A 279 18.29 -24.93 -9.06
N PRO A 280 19.46 -24.34 -8.84
CA PRO A 280 19.85 -23.14 -9.55
C PRO A 280 20.07 -23.45 -11.05
N ALA A 281 19.71 -22.50 -11.91
CA ALA A 281 19.99 -22.51 -13.33
C ALA A 281 20.39 -21.10 -13.80
N ASP A 282 21.34 -21.02 -14.72
CA ASP A 282 21.60 -19.78 -15.46
C ASP A 282 20.43 -19.51 -16.43
N ILE A 283 20.18 -18.24 -16.77
CA ILE A 283 19.00 -17.84 -17.56
C ILE A 283 18.93 -18.53 -18.92
N ASP A 284 20.08 -18.82 -19.53
CA ASP A 284 20.18 -19.50 -20.83
C ASP A 284 20.04 -21.02 -20.77
N SER A 285 19.82 -21.56 -19.57
CA SER A 285 19.87 -23.00 -19.28
C SER A 285 18.66 -23.50 -18.49
N ILE A 286 17.53 -22.78 -18.56
CA ILE A 286 16.26 -23.19 -17.94
C ILE A 286 15.69 -24.42 -18.69
N PRO A 287 15.45 -25.57 -18.02
CA PRO A 287 14.85 -26.74 -18.67
C PRO A 287 13.43 -26.46 -19.17
N ALA A 288 13.07 -27.02 -20.33
CA ALA A 288 11.78 -26.77 -20.98
C ALA A 288 10.56 -27.25 -20.16
N ASP A 289 10.76 -28.27 -19.33
CA ASP A 289 9.75 -28.89 -18.47
C ASP A 289 9.74 -28.33 -17.03
N TRP A 290 10.59 -27.35 -16.73
CA TRP A 290 10.71 -26.73 -15.40
C TRP A 290 10.21 -25.28 -15.45
N GLU A 291 9.86 -24.73 -14.29
CA GLU A 291 9.49 -23.32 -14.14
C GLU A 291 10.42 -22.59 -13.17
N GLY A 292 10.66 -21.32 -13.42
CA GLY A 292 11.44 -20.46 -12.54
C GLY A 292 10.57 -19.88 -11.42
N VAL A 293 11.01 -20.07 -10.18
CA VAL A 293 10.19 -19.83 -8.97
C VAL A 293 10.79 -18.81 -8.01
N ASP A 294 12.08 -18.50 -8.13
CA ASP A 294 12.81 -17.51 -7.32
C ASP A 294 14.08 -17.05 -8.03
N ILE A 295 14.68 -15.93 -7.59
CA ILE A 295 15.99 -15.49 -8.09
C ILE A 295 17.12 -16.38 -7.52
N GLY A 296 18.15 -16.65 -8.32
CA GLY A 296 19.26 -17.50 -7.95
C GLY A 296 20.31 -16.79 -7.08
N PRO A 297 21.25 -17.54 -6.48
CA PRO A 297 22.23 -17.00 -5.54
C PRO A 297 23.15 -15.91 -6.12
N LYS A 298 23.51 -15.97 -7.41
CA LYS A 298 24.35 -14.91 -8.04
C LYS A 298 23.56 -13.60 -8.13
N THR A 299 22.29 -13.68 -8.48
CA THR A 299 21.37 -12.54 -8.57
C THR A 299 21.13 -11.91 -7.21
N ARG A 300 20.92 -12.73 -6.17
CA ARG A 300 20.72 -12.22 -4.81
C ARG A 300 21.93 -11.44 -4.31
N ALA A 301 23.14 -12.00 -4.49
CA ALA A 301 24.38 -11.32 -4.11
C ALA A 301 24.56 -9.97 -4.85
N MET A 302 24.26 -9.94 -6.15
CA MET A 302 24.32 -8.72 -6.95
C MET A 302 23.29 -7.68 -6.47
N TYR A 303 22.04 -8.08 -6.24
CA TYR A 303 20.99 -7.17 -5.79
C TYR A 303 21.30 -6.62 -4.40
N ALA A 304 21.76 -7.47 -3.48
CA ALA A 304 22.15 -7.06 -2.13
C ALA A 304 23.27 -6.01 -2.16
N ASP A 305 24.30 -6.17 -3.00
CA ASP A 305 25.37 -5.18 -3.15
C ASP A 305 24.84 -3.82 -3.66
N ILE A 306 23.97 -3.84 -4.68
CA ILE A 306 23.37 -2.60 -5.21
C ILE A 306 22.52 -1.89 -4.14
N ILE A 307 21.72 -2.65 -3.39
CA ILE A 307 20.88 -2.14 -2.29
C ILE A 307 21.73 -1.50 -1.20
N LYS A 308 22.81 -2.17 -0.77
CA LYS A 308 23.74 -1.67 0.27
C LYS A 308 24.44 -0.38 -0.12
N ASN A 309 24.66 -0.17 -1.42
CA ASN A 309 25.29 1.04 -1.97
C ASN A 309 24.28 2.15 -2.37
N SER A 310 22.99 1.96 -2.12
CA SER A 310 21.93 2.93 -2.44
C SER A 310 21.63 3.83 -1.25
N LYS A 311 21.29 5.10 -1.52
CA LYS A 311 20.81 6.04 -0.48
C LYS A 311 19.30 6.03 -0.32
N LEU A 312 18.57 5.63 -1.35
CA LEU A 312 17.14 5.38 -1.32
C LEU A 312 16.84 4.06 -2.02
N VAL A 313 15.99 3.25 -1.41
CA VAL A 313 15.50 1.98 -1.97
C VAL A 313 13.98 1.96 -1.89
N VAL A 314 13.32 1.75 -3.02
CA VAL A 314 11.87 1.52 -3.08
C VAL A 314 11.65 0.09 -3.55
N TRP A 315 11.01 -0.74 -2.73
CA TRP A 315 10.75 -2.15 -3.04
C TRP A 315 9.25 -2.41 -3.17
N ASN A 316 8.85 -2.95 -4.33
CA ASN A 316 7.49 -3.35 -4.63
C ASN A 316 7.43 -4.70 -5.37
N GLY A 317 6.96 -5.73 -4.68
CA GLY A 317 6.75 -7.08 -5.18
C GLY A 317 7.88 -8.06 -4.83
N PRO A 318 7.56 -9.31 -4.43
CA PRO A 318 8.55 -10.32 -4.04
C PRO A 318 9.39 -10.81 -5.23
N MET A 319 10.53 -11.44 -4.93
CA MET A 319 11.46 -11.95 -5.95
C MET A 319 11.16 -13.38 -6.40
N GLY A 320 10.28 -14.07 -5.67
CA GLY A 320 9.86 -15.45 -5.89
C GLY A 320 8.59 -15.77 -5.12
N VAL A 321 8.19 -17.03 -5.12
CA VAL A 321 6.97 -17.54 -4.46
C VAL A 321 7.22 -17.70 -2.95
N PHE A 322 7.35 -16.57 -2.25
CA PHE A 322 7.81 -16.53 -0.87
C PHE A 322 6.87 -17.20 0.14
N GLU A 323 5.63 -17.51 -0.25
CA GLU A 323 4.67 -18.30 0.51
C GLU A 323 5.16 -19.74 0.73
N ILE A 324 5.92 -20.28 -0.24
CA ILE A 324 6.56 -21.59 -0.16
C ILE A 324 8.00 -21.41 0.32
N ASP A 325 8.34 -21.94 1.49
CA ASP A 325 9.62 -21.63 2.16
C ASP A 325 10.86 -21.98 1.32
N ILE A 326 10.83 -23.05 0.51
CA ILE A 326 11.94 -23.41 -0.37
C ILE A 326 12.17 -22.40 -1.52
N PHE A 327 11.18 -21.57 -1.83
CA PHE A 327 11.23 -20.53 -2.88
C PHE A 327 11.27 -19.10 -2.30
N ALA A 328 11.47 -18.97 -0.98
CA ALA A 328 11.41 -17.69 -0.27
C ALA A 328 12.76 -16.96 -0.18
N ASN A 329 13.88 -17.63 -0.51
CA ASN A 329 15.21 -17.14 -0.19
C ASN A 329 15.59 -15.85 -0.95
N GLY A 330 15.20 -15.69 -2.21
CA GLY A 330 15.48 -14.46 -2.96
C GLY A 330 14.73 -13.26 -2.41
N THR A 331 13.46 -13.45 -2.03
CA THR A 331 12.67 -12.40 -1.37
C THR A 331 13.25 -12.07 0.00
N LYS A 332 13.68 -13.09 0.75
CA LYS A 332 14.31 -12.92 2.07
C LYS A 332 15.62 -12.15 1.98
N GLU A 333 16.54 -12.52 1.08
CA GLU A 333 17.83 -11.85 0.94
C GLU A 333 17.70 -10.39 0.48
N VAL A 334 16.72 -10.07 -0.39
CA VAL A 334 16.39 -8.68 -0.74
C VAL A 334 15.84 -7.92 0.48
N ALA A 335 14.95 -8.54 1.27
CA ALA A 335 14.43 -7.93 2.48
C ALA A 335 15.55 -7.69 3.53
N GLU A 336 16.47 -8.64 3.69
CA GLU A 336 17.63 -8.51 4.58
C GLU A 336 18.56 -7.40 4.11
N ALA A 337 18.85 -7.31 2.81
CA ALA A 337 19.65 -6.22 2.25
C ALA A 337 19.00 -4.84 2.47
N CYS A 338 17.67 -4.74 2.32
CA CYS A 338 16.91 -3.53 2.66
C CYS A 338 16.96 -3.23 4.17
N ALA A 339 16.91 -4.24 5.02
CA ALA A 339 16.97 -4.04 6.47
C ALA A 339 18.38 -3.68 7.00
N GLU A 340 19.44 -4.03 6.25
CA GLU A 340 20.84 -3.80 6.63
C GLU A 340 21.46 -2.54 6.00
N THR A 341 20.86 -1.99 4.94
CA THR A 341 21.42 -0.83 4.24
C THR A 341 21.41 0.42 5.12
N LYS A 342 22.35 1.33 4.86
CA LYS A 342 22.38 2.67 5.48
C LYS A 342 21.48 3.66 4.72
N GLY A 343 21.01 3.28 3.54
CA GLY A 343 20.04 4.05 2.77
C GLY A 343 18.65 4.00 3.38
N TYR A 344 17.80 4.94 2.97
CA TYR A 344 16.40 4.96 3.36
C TYR A 344 15.59 3.94 2.57
N THR A 345 14.75 3.16 3.22
CA THR A 345 13.98 2.06 2.63
C THR A 345 12.48 2.30 2.67
N ILE A 346 11.84 2.18 1.51
CA ILE A 346 10.39 2.31 1.31
C ILE A 346 9.87 0.99 0.79
N ILE A 347 9.03 0.33 1.59
CA ILE A 347 8.33 -0.89 1.19
C ILE A 347 6.93 -0.52 0.72
N GLY A 348 6.63 -0.81 -0.53
CA GLY A 348 5.31 -0.59 -1.13
C GLY A 348 4.65 -1.89 -1.53
N GLY A 349 3.32 -1.97 -1.42
CA GLY A 349 2.53 -3.13 -1.84
C GLY A 349 2.36 -4.17 -0.74
N GLY A 350 1.19 -4.83 -0.75
CA GLY A 350 0.79 -5.77 0.32
C GLY A 350 1.75 -6.96 0.46
N ASP A 351 2.17 -7.57 -0.65
CA ASP A 351 3.01 -8.77 -0.62
C ASP A 351 4.43 -8.48 -0.10
N SER A 352 5.01 -7.32 -0.45
CA SER A 352 6.32 -6.92 0.10
C SER A 352 6.25 -6.60 1.58
N ALA A 353 5.17 -5.95 2.04
CA ALA A 353 4.94 -5.73 3.46
C ALA A 353 4.78 -7.07 4.21
N ALA A 354 3.98 -7.99 3.67
CA ALA A 354 3.79 -9.33 4.23
C ALA A 354 5.10 -10.15 4.27
N ALA A 355 5.96 -10.02 3.25
CA ALA A 355 7.27 -10.64 3.24
C ALA A 355 8.18 -10.07 4.35
N ALA A 356 8.22 -8.74 4.51
CA ALA A 356 8.99 -8.10 5.58
C ALA A 356 8.53 -8.54 6.98
N GLU A 357 7.21 -8.71 7.19
CA GLU A 357 6.65 -9.25 8.42
C GLU A 357 6.99 -10.73 8.61
N LYS A 358 6.79 -11.58 7.58
CA LYS A 358 7.12 -13.02 7.62
C LYS A 358 8.57 -13.27 8.07
N PHE A 359 9.50 -12.42 7.63
CA PHE A 359 10.91 -12.53 7.97
C PHE A 359 11.33 -11.76 9.22
N ASN A 360 10.39 -11.14 9.95
CA ASN A 360 10.63 -10.33 11.15
C ASN A 360 11.60 -9.15 10.91
N LEU A 361 11.48 -8.52 9.73
CA LEU A 361 12.32 -7.40 9.30
C LEU A 361 11.53 -6.09 9.20
N ALA A 362 10.21 -6.11 9.40
CA ALA A 362 9.36 -4.94 9.24
C ALA A 362 9.81 -3.74 10.10
N SER A 363 10.22 -3.99 11.35
CA SER A 363 10.71 -2.95 12.27
C SER A 363 12.08 -2.36 11.90
N LYS A 364 12.79 -2.95 10.93
CA LYS A 364 14.06 -2.45 10.41
C LYS A 364 13.92 -1.62 9.13
N MET A 365 12.72 -1.58 8.56
CA MET A 365 12.43 -0.76 7.38
C MET A 365 12.09 0.67 7.82
N ASP A 366 12.51 1.68 7.06
CA ASP A 366 12.25 3.08 7.43
C ASP A 366 10.79 3.47 7.21
N HIS A 367 10.18 2.95 6.14
CA HIS A 367 8.77 3.16 5.83
C HIS A 367 8.15 1.95 5.16
N ILE A 368 7.10 1.38 5.79
CA ILE A 368 6.23 0.39 5.16
C ILE A 368 4.90 1.09 4.86
N SER A 369 4.59 1.23 3.58
CA SER A 369 3.37 1.91 3.16
C SER A 369 2.15 1.03 3.42
N THR A 370 1.17 1.60 4.09
CA THR A 370 -0.14 0.95 4.35
C THR A 370 -1.09 1.08 3.15
N GLY A 371 -0.67 1.82 2.12
CA GLY A 371 -1.52 2.18 0.99
C GLY A 371 -1.82 1.05 0.00
N GLY A 372 -1.05 -0.04 0.00
CA GLY A 372 -1.22 -1.15 -0.92
C GLY A 372 -1.27 -0.67 -2.39
N GLY A 373 -2.44 -0.81 -3.03
CA GLY A 373 -2.67 -0.32 -4.40
C GLY A 373 -2.57 1.19 -4.54
N ALA A 374 -2.91 1.98 -3.51
CA ALA A 374 -2.76 3.44 -3.55
C ALA A 374 -1.30 3.86 -3.66
N SER A 375 -0.41 3.19 -2.94
CA SER A 375 1.04 3.43 -3.02
C SER A 375 1.56 3.11 -4.42
N LEU A 376 1.03 2.06 -5.05
CA LEU A 376 1.37 1.69 -6.41
C LEU A 376 0.94 2.77 -7.40
N GLU A 377 -0.34 3.14 -7.42
CA GLU A 377 -0.86 4.19 -8.31
C GLU A 377 -0.15 5.54 -8.07
N PHE A 378 0.24 5.83 -6.83
CA PHE A 378 1.05 7.00 -6.52
C PHE A 378 2.45 6.91 -7.15
N MET A 379 3.11 5.75 -7.04
CA MET A 379 4.42 5.48 -7.66
C MET A 379 4.36 5.45 -9.19
N GLU A 380 3.20 5.24 -9.79
CA GLU A 380 2.95 5.41 -11.23
C GLU A 380 2.87 6.89 -11.65
N GLY A 381 2.86 7.81 -10.68
CA GLY A 381 2.70 9.24 -10.92
C GLY A 381 1.24 9.67 -11.09
N LYS A 382 0.26 8.80 -10.77
CA LYS A 382 -1.16 9.14 -10.88
C LYS A 382 -1.58 10.10 -9.78
N ALA A 383 -2.49 11.00 -10.12
CA ALA A 383 -3.15 11.87 -9.15
C ALA A 383 -4.26 11.09 -8.43
N LEU A 384 -4.04 10.75 -7.16
CA LEU A 384 -5.02 10.01 -6.36
C LEU A 384 -6.21 10.92 -6.00
N PRO A 385 -7.47 10.57 -6.34
CA PRO A 385 -8.61 11.47 -6.14
C PRO A 385 -8.74 12.00 -4.70
N GLY A 386 -8.63 11.12 -3.71
CA GLY A 386 -8.73 11.49 -2.30
C GLY A 386 -7.55 12.31 -1.76
N VAL A 387 -6.42 12.34 -2.48
CA VAL A 387 -5.29 13.24 -2.19
C VAL A 387 -5.49 14.59 -2.87
N VAL A 388 -5.93 14.59 -4.13
CA VAL A 388 -6.22 15.81 -4.90
C VAL A 388 -7.26 16.67 -4.18
N ALA A 389 -8.29 16.02 -3.63
CA ALA A 389 -9.38 16.66 -2.89
C ALA A 389 -8.94 17.40 -1.61
N LEU A 390 -7.74 17.14 -1.08
CA LEU A 390 -7.21 17.84 0.09
C LEU A 390 -6.82 19.27 -0.26
N ASN A 391 -7.03 20.20 0.67
CA ASN A 391 -6.66 21.61 0.49
C ASN A 391 -5.13 21.76 0.46
N ASP A 392 -4.64 22.61 -0.45
CA ASP A 392 -3.22 22.98 -0.52
C ASP A 392 -2.84 23.89 0.66
N LYS A 393 -1.57 23.80 1.08
CA LYS A 393 -1.02 24.52 2.22
C LYS A 393 -0.82 26.01 1.97
#